data_AF-A0A093ZZG1-F1
#
_entry.id   AF-A0A093ZZG1-F1
#
_cell.length_a   1.000
_cell.length_b   1.000
_cell.length_c   1.000
_cell.angle_alpha   90.00
_cell.angle_beta   90.00
_cell.angle_gamma   90.00
#
_symmetry.space_group_name_H-M   'P 1'
#
loop_
_entity.id
_entity.type
_entity.pdbx_description
1 polymer ?
#
loop_
_entity_poly.entity_id
_entity_poly.type
_entity_poly.pdbx_seq_one_letter_code
_entity_poly.pdbx_strand_id
1 'polypeptide(L)'
;MSLSKLNVLHWHLDDNQSWPVKMNVYPEMIKGAYSAREVYTHDDIKGIIAYARARGIRVIPEIDMPGHSSAGWKEVDPDIIACENSWWSNDVWPLHTAVEPNPGQLELMNPKTYEVVEKVYNELSPLFPENFFHVGGDELHPNCYNFSKFSQDWLAEDSSRTLNDMLQHWMNMTLPIFTKPKNSRLIMWEDILLANFHAAKIPKDVIMQTWNLGLTNIKKLTGLGHDVIVSSADWFYLDCGHGGWVGNDARYNENVNPSPDVPTFNFGGIGGSWCAPYKSWQRIYDYDFTEGLTVEEAKHVIGVTAPLWSEQVDDTVISSKMWPRAAALAELSWSGNKDAAGKKRTTELTARILNFREYLVANGVQAAPLQPKYCLQHPHHCDLAYNQTIMH
;
A
#
# COMPACT_ATOMS: atom_id res chain seq x y z
N MET A 1 1.34 6.58 -16.37
CA MET A 1 1.84 7.63 -15.46
C MET A 1 2.14 8.93 -16.20
N SER A 2 3.15 8.96 -17.08
CA SER A 2 3.53 10.19 -17.82
C SER A 2 2.37 10.88 -18.53
N LEU A 3 1.59 10.14 -19.34
CA LEU A 3 0.46 10.69 -20.09
C LEU A 3 -0.65 11.29 -19.19
N SER A 4 -0.76 10.82 -17.94
CA SER A 4 -1.72 11.31 -16.95
C SER A 4 -1.10 12.25 -15.92
N LYS A 5 0.20 12.58 -16.03
CA LYS A 5 0.96 13.45 -15.12
C LYS A 5 1.14 12.94 -13.68
N LEU A 6 0.92 11.66 -13.41
CA LEU A 6 1.39 11.05 -12.16
C LEU A 6 2.92 11.13 -12.11
N ASN A 7 3.46 11.58 -10.97
CA ASN A 7 4.88 11.89 -10.82
C ASN A 7 5.60 11.04 -9.75
N VAL A 8 4.92 10.10 -9.09
CA VAL A 8 5.52 9.19 -8.10
C VAL A 8 5.15 7.75 -8.45
N LEU A 9 6.17 6.91 -8.65
CA LEU A 9 6.07 5.46 -8.59
C LEU A 9 6.53 5.07 -7.18
N HIS A 10 5.56 4.77 -6.32
CA HIS A 10 5.83 4.12 -5.06
C HIS A 10 6.06 2.64 -5.35
N TRP A 11 7.25 2.12 -5.03
CA TRP A 11 7.63 0.76 -5.37
C TRP A 11 7.89 -0.07 -4.11
N HIS A 12 6.88 -0.85 -3.73
CA HIS A 12 6.96 -1.94 -2.75
C HIS A 12 7.85 -3.06 -3.32
N LEU A 13 9.08 -3.15 -2.83
CA LEU A 13 10.14 -3.97 -3.44
C LEU A 13 10.10 -5.42 -2.97
N ASP A 14 9.81 -5.66 -1.70
CA ASP A 14 9.74 -6.97 -1.06
C ASP A 14 8.52 -7.06 -0.13
N ASP A 15 8.16 -8.28 0.26
CA ASP A 15 7.18 -8.59 1.30
C ASP A 15 7.55 -9.99 1.85
N ASN A 16 6.78 -10.50 2.82
CA ASN A 16 6.88 -11.85 3.38
C ASN A 16 7.02 -12.94 2.32
N GLN A 17 6.38 -12.79 1.16
CA GLN A 17 6.30 -13.82 0.12
C GLN A 17 7.53 -13.87 -0.78
N SER A 18 8.27 -12.77 -0.97
CA SER A 18 9.48 -12.79 -1.78
C SER A 18 10.43 -11.62 -1.55
N TRP A 19 11.73 -11.89 -1.73
CA TRP A 19 12.77 -10.88 -1.85
C TRP A 19 13.38 -10.89 -3.27
N PRO A 20 12.94 -9.99 -4.18
CA PRO A 20 13.37 -10.01 -5.57
C PRO A 20 14.57 -9.09 -5.86
N VAL A 21 15.19 -8.45 -4.87
CA VAL A 21 16.27 -7.47 -5.12
C VAL A 21 17.65 -8.09 -4.90
N LYS A 22 18.55 -7.96 -5.89
CA LYS A 22 19.93 -8.42 -5.72
C LYS A 22 20.71 -7.50 -4.77
N MET A 23 21.16 -8.05 -3.65
CA MET A 23 22.02 -7.38 -2.68
C MET A 23 23.48 -7.86 -2.80
N ASN A 24 24.45 -6.95 -2.66
CA ASN A 24 25.88 -7.30 -2.62
C ASN A 24 26.35 -7.58 -1.19
N VAL A 25 25.81 -6.88 -0.19
CA VAL A 25 26.13 -7.07 1.23
C VAL A 25 25.61 -8.41 1.75
N TYR A 26 24.46 -8.85 1.23
CA TYR A 26 23.84 -10.14 1.53
C TYR A 26 23.35 -10.85 0.24
N PRO A 27 24.26 -11.43 -0.57
CA PRO A 27 23.89 -12.11 -1.81
C PRO A 27 22.92 -13.27 -1.64
N GLU A 28 22.80 -13.83 -0.43
CA GLU A 28 21.88 -14.89 -0.08
C GLU A 28 20.41 -14.48 -0.04
N MET A 29 20.07 -13.19 0.11
CA MET A 29 18.67 -12.73 0.19
C MET A 29 17.87 -13.09 -1.06
N ILE A 30 18.50 -13.13 -2.24
CA ILE A 30 17.82 -13.53 -3.49
C ILE A 30 17.37 -14.99 -3.53
N LYS A 31 17.74 -15.83 -2.56
CA LYS A 31 17.12 -17.16 -2.43
C LYS A 31 15.64 -17.05 -2.02
N GLY A 32 15.22 -15.90 -1.50
CA GLY A 32 13.82 -15.55 -1.27
C GLY A 32 13.08 -15.06 -2.52
N ALA A 33 13.73 -14.92 -3.68
CA ALA A 33 13.05 -14.59 -4.94
C ALA A 33 12.28 -15.82 -5.49
N TYR A 34 11.19 -15.60 -6.22
CA TYR A 34 10.41 -16.69 -6.81
C TYR A 34 11.21 -17.56 -7.80
N SER A 35 12.09 -16.94 -8.58
CA SER A 35 13.05 -17.67 -9.41
C SER A 35 14.28 -16.82 -9.73
N ALA A 36 15.32 -17.47 -10.25
CA ALA A 36 16.52 -16.77 -10.71
C ALA A 36 16.29 -15.77 -11.86
N ARG A 37 15.10 -15.77 -12.50
CA ARG A 37 14.73 -14.84 -13.57
C ARG A 37 13.84 -13.69 -13.07
N GLU A 38 13.35 -13.77 -11.85
CA GLU A 38 12.45 -12.78 -11.23
C GLU A 38 13.23 -12.01 -10.17
N VAL A 39 14.36 -11.44 -10.60
CA VAL A 39 15.29 -10.68 -9.73
C VAL A 39 15.61 -9.35 -10.40
N TYR A 40 15.46 -8.27 -9.63
CA TYR A 40 15.93 -6.93 -9.98
C TYR A 40 17.39 -6.76 -9.57
N THR A 41 18.27 -6.62 -10.55
CA THR A 41 19.66 -6.21 -10.30
C THR A 41 19.75 -4.71 -10.05
N HIS A 42 20.88 -4.25 -9.51
CA HIS A 42 21.15 -2.81 -9.38
C HIS A 42 21.09 -2.07 -10.72
N ASP A 43 21.43 -2.73 -11.83
CA ASP A 43 21.37 -2.12 -13.15
C ASP A 43 19.92 -2.07 -13.68
N ASP A 44 19.08 -3.05 -13.34
CA ASP A 44 17.63 -2.98 -13.61
C ASP A 44 16.99 -1.81 -12.85
N ILE A 45 17.30 -1.66 -11.56
CA ILE A 45 16.82 -0.54 -10.73
C ILE A 45 17.27 0.80 -11.33
N LYS A 46 18.54 0.95 -11.70
CA LYS A 46 19.03 2.17 -12.37
C LYS A 46 18.32 2.41 -13.72
N GLY A 47 18.04 1.35 -14.47
CA GLY A 47 17.30 1.41 -15.73
C GLY A 47 15.87 1.93 -15.53
N ILE A 48 15.16 1.41 -14.54
CA ILE A 48 13.81 1.84 -14.15
C ILE A 48 13.83 3.31 -13.73
N ILE A 49 14.77 3.70 -12.86
CA ILE A 49 14.93 5.09 -12.40
C ILE A 49 15.22 6.02 -13.57
N ALA A 50 16.12 5.65 -14.48
CA ALA A 50 16.43 6.46 -15.67
C ALA A 50 15.21 6.62 -16.59
N TYR A 51 14.43 5.54 -16.78
CA TYR A 51 13.22 5.55 -17.58
C TYR A 51 12.11 6.43 -16.98
N ALA A 52 11.96 6.38 -15.65
CA ALA A 52 11.05 7.22 -14.88
C ALA A 52 11.47 8.69 -14.92
N ARG A 53 12.76 8.97 -14.70
CA ARG A 53 13.35 10.32 -14.76
C ARG A 53 13.13 10.99 -16.11
N ALA A 54 13.30 10.25 -17.22
CA ALA A 54 13.04 10.76 -18.57
C ALA A 54 11.59 11.23 -18.79
N ARG A 55 10.68 10.88 -17.88
CA ARG A 55 9.25 11.24 -17.90
C ARG A 55 8.83 12.12 -16.72
N GLY A 56 9.79 12.62 -15.94
CA GLY A 56 9.51 13.42 -14.74
C GLY A 56 8.83 12.63 -13.62
N ILE A 57 9.07 11.31 -13.55
CA ILE A 57 8.53 10.42 -12.53
C ILE A 57 9.63 10.10 -11.52
N ARG A 58 9.31 10.30 -10.24
CA ARG A 58 10.11 9.96 -9.08
C ARG A 58 9.86 8.49 -8.74
N VAL A 59 10.90 7.75 -8.39
CA VAL A 59 10.77 6.37 -7.89
C VAL A 59 11.10 6.41 -6.41
N ILE A 60 10.11 6.11 -5.58
CA ILE A 60 10.26 6.07 -4.12
C ILE A 60 10.24 4.59 -3.73
N PRO A 61 11.35 4.04 -3.24
CA PRO A 61 11.40 2.65 -2.81
C PRO A 61 10.68 2.47 -1.48
N GLU A 62 10.15 1.26 -1.30
CA GLU A 62 9.67 0.74 -0.05
C GLU A 62 10.32 -0.61 0.24
N ILE A 63 10.84 -0.74 1.45
CA ILE A 63 11.20 -2.00 2.09
C ILE A 63 10.38 -2.02 3.37
N ASP A 64 9.37 -2.87 3.45
CA ASP A 64 8.42 -2.82 4.56
C ASP A 64 9.01 -3.44 5.82
N MET A 65 9.05 -2.66 6.91
CA MET A 65 9.61 -3.08 8.18
C MET A 65 8.88 -2.43 9.38
N PRO A 66 8.76 -3.13 10.52
CA PRO A 66 9.19 -4.50 10.76
C PRO A 66 8.11 -5.54 10.42
N GLY A 67 6.96 -5.12 9.90
CA GLY A 67 5.95 -6.01 9.34
C GLY A 67 6.47 -6.66 8.07
N HIS A 68 5.65 -7.51 7.44
CA HIS A 68 5.90 -7.94 6.05
C HIS A 68 7.33 -8.46 5.78
N SER A 69 7.95 -9.12 6.76
CA SER A 69 9.38 -9.44 6.76
C SER A 69 9.61 -10.93 7.03
N SER A 70 9.86 -11.69 5.95
CA SER A 70 10.20 -13.11 6.03
C SER A 70 11.24 -13.48 4.97
N ALA A 71 10.84 -13.52 3.69
CA ALA A 71 11.72 -13.82 2.58
C ALA A 71 12.89 -12.83 2.48
N GLY A 72 14.08 -13.31 2.14
CA GLY A 72 15.30 -12.52 2.07
C GLY A 72 15.96 -12.34 3.44
N TRP A 73 15.22 -11.86 4.43
CA TRP A 73 15.75 -11.59 5.76
C TRP A 73 16.19 -12.86 6.49
N LYS A 74 15.38 -13.92 6.46
CA LYS A 74 15.71 -15.20 7.11
C LYS A 74 16.93 -15.91 6.51
N GLU A 75 17.23 -15.66 5.24
CA GLU A 75 18.39 -16.22 4.56
C GLU A 75 19.70 -15.64 5.11
N VAL A 76 19.64 -14.41 5.64
CA VAL A 76 20.77 -13.75 6.31
C VAL A 76 20.95 -14.29 7.72
N ASP A 77 19.90 -14.21 8.54
CA ASP A 77 19.90 -14.76 9.90
C ASP A 77 18.45 -15.08 10.32
N PRO A 78 18.07 -16.34 10.50
CA PRO A 78 16.70 -16.69 10.90
C PRO A 78 16.33 -16.19 12.29
N ASP A 79 17.30 -15.87 13.15
CA ASP A 79 17.04 -15.34 14.50
C ASP A 79 16.57 -13.87 14.48
N ILE A 80 16.58 -13.20 13.32
CA ILE A 80 16.04 -11.83 13.16
C ILE A 80 14.59 -11.82 12.70
N ILE A 81 13.92 -12.97 12.62
CA ILE A 81 12.51 -13.10 12.22
C ILE A 81 11.70 -13.74 13.34
N ALA A 82 10.62 -13.07 13.72
CA ALA A 82 9.57 -13.62 14.56
C ALA A 82 8.55 -14.41 13.71
N CYS A 83 8.02 -15.49 14.28
CA CYS A 83 6.92 -16.32 13.77
C CYS A 83 7.01 -16.86 12.33
N GLU A 84 8.16 -16.81 11.66
CA GLU A 84 8.29 -17.25 10.25
C GLU A 84 7.70 -18.65 9.97
N ASN A 85 7.89 -19.58 10.91
CA ASN A 85 7.44 -20.97 10.80
C ASN A 85 6.09 -21.22 11.49
N SER A 86 5.36 -20.17 11.89
CA SER A 86 4.03 -20.32 12.47
C SER A 86 3.02 -20.72 11.40
N TRP A 87 1.91 -21.28 11.87
CA TRP A 87 0.69 -21.24 11.10
C TRP A 87 0.06 -19.85 11.26
N TRP A 88 -0.25 -19.16 10.17
CA TRP A 88 -0.85 -17.81 10.21
C TRP A 88 -2.18 -17.76 10.97
N SER A 89 -2.88 -18.89 11.06
CA SER A 89 -3.92 -19.21 12.05
C SER A 89 -5.18 -18.33 12.05
N ASN A 90 -5.61 -17.83 10.88
CA ASN A 90 -6.91 -17.16 10.77
C ASN A 90 -8.12 -18.11 10.88
N ASP A 91 -7.92 -19.42 10.75
CA ASP A 91 -8.91 -20.46 11.08
C ASP A 91 -9.13 -20.59 12.61
N VAL A 92 -8.12 -20.23 13.41
CA VAL A 92 -8.19 -20.12 14.88
C VAL A 92 -7.76 -18.72 15.31
N TRP A 93 -8.65 -17.75 15.07
CA TRP A 93 -8.38 -16.31 15.20
C TRP A 93 -7.60 -15.86 16.44
N PRO A 94 -7.85 -16.36 17.68
CA PRO A 94 -7.05 -15.94 18.84
C PRO A 94 -5.55 -16.24 18.75
N LEU A 95 -5.15 -17.19 17.90
CA LEU A 95 -3.76 -17.60 17.68
C LEU A 95 -3.16 -17.02 16.38
N HIS A 96 -3.90 -16.17 15.65
CA HIS A 96 -3.43 -15.65 14.38
C HIS A 96 -2.12 -14.89 14.50
N THR A 97 -1.24 -14.98 13.51
CA THR A 97 0.09 -14.35 13.52
C THR A 97 0.32 -13.40 12.35
N ALA A 98 -0.59 -13.36 11.38
CA ALA A 98 -0.57 -12.46 10.24
C ALA A 98 -2.00 -12.26 9.70
N VAL A 99 -2.28 -11.12 9.04
CA VAL A 99 -3.55 -10.93 8.32
C VAL A 99 -3.67 -11.82 7.09
N GLU A 100 -2.55 -12.20 6.49
CA GLU A 100 -2.45 -13.02 5.29
C GLU A 100 -1.27 -14.00 5.37
N PRO A 101 -1.32 -15.12 4.65
CA PRO A 101 -0.13 -15.94 4.45
C PRO A 101 0.84 -15.22 3.49
N ASN A 102 2.16 -15.27 3.67
CA ASN A 102 3.00 -16.04 4.59
C ASN A 102 3.33 -15.21 5.86
N PRO A 103 3.33 -15.77 7.09
CA PRO A 103 3.66 -14.98 8.28
C PRO A 103 5.16 -14.67 8.40
N GLY A 104 5.47 -13.56 9.05
CA GLY A 104 6.83 -13.14 9.39
C GLY A 104 6.92 -11.67 9.73
N GLN A 105 7.70 -11.34 10.75
CA GLN A 105 8.00 -9.97 11.15
C GLN A 105 9.43 -9.90 11.68
N LEU A 106 10.12 -8.77 11.52
CA LEU A 106 11.46 -8.62 12.10
C LEU A 106 11.42 -8.71 13.63
N GLU A 107 12.38 -9.44 14.20
CA GLU A 107 12.55 -9.56 15.64
C GLU A 107 13.07 -8.24 16.23
N LEU A 108 12.23 -7.58 17.02
CA LEU A 108 12.53 -6.24 17.51
C LEU A 108 13.58 -6.25 18.61
N MET A 109 13.68 -7.29 19.44
CA MET A 109 14.57 -7.31 20.62
C MET A 109 15.93 -7.98 20.34
N ASN A 110 16.21 -8.36 19.09
CA ASN A 110 17.51 -8.90 18.69
C ASN A 110 18.40 -7.78 18.12
N PRO A 111 19.56 -7.46 18.75
CA PRO A 111 20.46 -6.41 18.25
C PRO A 111 20.97 -6.64 16.82
N LYS A 112 21.07 -7.90 16.38
CA LYS A 112 21.49 -8.23 15.01
C LYS A 112 20.48 -7.77 13.95
N THR A 113 19.20 -7.70 14.29
CA THR A 113 18.16 -7.19 13.39
C THR A 113 18.56 -5.81 12.85
N TYR A 114 18.99 -4.92 13.75
CA TYR A 114 19.38 -3.55 13.39
C TYR A 114 20.67 -3.48 12.58
N GLU A 115 21.62 -4.40 12.80
CA GLU A 115 22.83 -4.49 11.98
C GLU A 115 22.49 -4.85 10.52
N VAL A 116 21.63 -5.86 10.35
CA VAL A 116 21.20 -6.32 9.03
C VAL A 116 20.37 -5.25 8.33
N VAL A 117 19.40 -4.66 9.03
CA VAL A 117 18.57 -3.54 8.52
C VAL A 117 19.45 -2.35 8.10
N GLU A 118 20.43 -1.93 8.92
CA GLU A 118 21.34 -0.84 8.56
C GLU A 118 22.12 -1.16 7.28
N LYS A 119 22.63 -2.38 7.12
CA LYS A 119 23.38 -2.79 5.93
C LYS A 119 22.52 -2.84 4.68
N VAL A 120 21.31 -3.40 4.77
CA VAL A 120 20.35 -3.44 3.66
C VAL A 120 19.96 -2.02 3.24
N TYR A 121 19.56 -1.18 4.21
CA TYR A 121 19.19 0.21 3.95
C TYR A 121 20.34 1.03 3.34
N ASN A 122 21.57 0.88 3.86
CA ASN A 122 22.73 1.62 3.37
C ASN A 122 23.17 1.18 1.96
N GLU A 123 22.84 -0.03 1.52
CA GLU A 123 23.09 -0.46 0.15
C GLU A 123 21.98 0.01 -0.82
N LEU A 124 20.71 -0.07 -0.42
CA LEU A 124 19.59 0.29 -1.28
C LEU A 124 19.38 1.79 -1.39
N SER A 125 19.39 2.52 -0.27
CA SER A 125 19.05 3.96 -0.26
C SER A 125 19.88 4.80 -1.25
N PRO A 126 21.19 4.59 -1.46
CA PRO A 126 21.96 5.37 -2.43
C PRO A 126 21.64 5.06 -3.89
N LEU A 127 20.96 3.94 -4.20
CA LEU A 127 20.52 3.63 -5.57
C LEU A 127 19.37 4.54 -6.01
N PHE A 128 18.58 5.04 -5.06
CA PHE A 128 17.42 5.88 -5.32
C PHE A 128 17.81 7.36 -5.09
N PRO A 129 17.77 8.21 -6.14
CA PRO A 129 18.28 9.59 -6.05
C PRO A 129 17.34 10.55 -5.31
N GLU A 130 16.16 10.10 -4.91
CA GLU A 130 15.17 10.90 -4.19
C GLU A 130 15.49 10.92 -2.70
N ASN A 131 15.14 12.03 -2.02
CA ASN A 131 15.31 12.13 -0.57
C ASN A 131 14.20 11.41 0.22
N PHE A 132 13.38 10.59 -0.45
CA PHE A 132 12.25 9.90 0.17
C PHE A 132 12.51 8.42 0.16
N PHE A 133 12.24 7.77 1.29
CA PHE A 133 12.32 6.32 1.44
C PHE A 133 11.13 5.88 2.29
N HIS A 134 10.34 4.94 1.79
CA HIS A 134 9.26 4.34 2.56
C HIS A 134 9.84 3.15 3.33
N VAL A 135 9.61 3.10 4.64
CA VAL A 135 10.13 2.04 5.51
C VAL A 135 9.00 1.19 6.08
N GLY A 136 7.80 1.31 5.51
CA GLY A 136 6.64 0.48 5.83
C GLY A 136 6.04 0.77 7.19
N GLY A 137 5.84 -0.29 7.97
CA GLY A 137 5.41 -0.21 9.36
C GLY A 137 3.91 -0.43 9.56
N ASP A 138 3.28 -1.16 8.64
CA ASP A 138 1.90 -1.61 8.73
C ASP A 138 1.75 -2.98 9.40
N GLU A 139 0.51 -3.26 9.79
CA GLU A 139 -0.01 -4.60 10.15
C GLU A 139 0.87 -5.44 11.08
N LEU A 140 1.40 -4.83 12.14
CA LEU A 140 2.14 -5.58 13.15
C LEU A 140 1.22 -6.43 14.02
N HIS A 141 1.50 -7.73 14.07
CA HIS A 141 0.75 -8.72 14.83
C HIS A 141 1.43 -9.07 16.16
N PRO A 142 0.77 -8.78 17.30
CA PRO A 142 1.25 -9.14 18.64
C PRO A 142 1.68 -10.60 18.80
N ASN A 143 0.84 -11.52 18.31
CA ASN A 143 1.04 -12.95 18.50
C ASN A 143 2.28 -13.49 17.77
N CYS A 144 2.77 -12.79 16.73
CA CYS A 144 4.00 -13.18 16.06
C CYS A 144 5.19 -13.20 17.04
N TYR A 145 5.25 -12.21 17.94
CA TYR A 145 6.31 -12.09 18.95
C TYR A 145 6.21 -13.11 20.10
N ASN A 146 5.15 -13.91 20.17
CA ASN A 146 5.08 -15.05 21.10
C ASN A 146 6.04 -16.19 20.69
N PHE A 147 6.43 -16.24 19.42
CA PHE A 147 7.38 -17.22 18.89
C PHE A 147 8.85 -16.82 19.13
N SER A 148 9.09 -15.58 19.56
CA SER A 148 10.43 -15.07 19.76
C SER A 148 10.88 -15.15 21.20
N LYS A 149 11.98 -15.86 21.44
CA LYS A 149 12.60 -15.90 22.76
C LYS A 149 13.11 -14.52 23.19
N PHE A 150 13.65 -13.71 22.27
CA PHE A 150 14.15 -12.36 22.61
C PHE A 150 13.03 -11.45 23.10
N SER A 151 11.91 -11.42 22.38
CA SER A 151 10.73 -10.64 22.76
C SER A 151 10.12 -11.13 24.08
N GLN A 152 9.97 -12.44 24.26
CA GLN A 152 9.40 -13.00 25.49
C GLN A 152 10.32 -12.79 26.71
N ASP A 153 11.64 -12.98 26.57
CA ASP A 153 12.59 -12.72 27.65
C ASP A 153 12.58 -11.21 28.01
N TRP A 154 12.55 -10.32 27.01
CA TRP A 154 12.48 -8.87 27.24
C TRP A 154 11.20 -8.43 27.98
N LEU A 155 10.05 -9.01 27.67
CA LEU A 155 8.80 -8.74 28.40
C LEU A 155 8.82 -9.33 29.82
N ALA A 156 9.44 -10.50 30.01
CA ALA A 156 9.52 -11.16 31.31
C ALA A 156 10.47 -10.45 32.29
N GLU A 157 11.48 -9.74 31.80
CA GLU A 157 12.42 -8.96 32.62
C GLU A 157 11.76 -7.80 33.39
N ASP A 158 10.68 -7.22 32.86
CA ASP A 158 9.98 -6.09 33.47
C ASP A 158 8.51 -6.12 33.09
N SER A 159 7.66 -6.46 34.06
CA SER A 159 6.21 -6.60 33.90
C SER A 159 5.48 -5.30 33.55
N SER A 160 6.14 -4.15 33.59
CA SER A 160 5.57 -2.87 33.13
C SER A 160 5.68 -2.67 31.62
N ARG A 161 6.55 -3.45 30.94
CA ARG A 161 6.76 -3.38 29.50
C ARG A 161 5.54 -3.92 28.75
N THR A 162 5.26 -3.29 27.62
CA THR A 162 4.20 -3.67 26.68
C THR A 162 4.77 -3.91 25.29
N LEU A 163 3.98 -4.50 24.40
CA LEU A 163 4.36 -4.60 22.99
C LEU A 163 4.58 -3.22 22.37
N ASN A 164 3.74 -2.22 22.70
CA ASN A 164 3.93 -0.84 22.23
C ASN A 164 5.30 -0.27 22.62
N ASP A 165 5.85 -0.66 23.77
CA ASP A 165 7.21 -0.28 24.17
C ASP A 165 8.28 -0.96 23.29
N MET A 166 8.05 -2.20 22.83
CA MET A 166 8.92 -2.87 21.86
C MET A 166 8.94 -2.14 20.52
N LEU A 167 7.78 -1.68 20.03
CA LEU A 167 7.73 -0.92 18.79
C LEU A 167 8.30 0.48 18.93
N GLN A 168 8.14 1.12 20.10
CA GLN A 168 8.89 2.33 20.40
C GLN A 168 10.40 2.09 20.42
N HIS A 169 10.87 0.95 20.93
CA HIS A 169 12.28 0.57 20.88
C HIS A 169 12.76 0.38 19.43
N TRP A 170 11.98 -0.30 18.58
CA TRP A 170 12.24 -0.37 17.14
C TRP A 170 12.46 1.02 16.54
N MET A 171 11.53 1.96 16.77
CA MET A 171 11.65 3.32 16.27
C MET A 171 12.92 4.03 16.78
N ASN A 172 13.26 3.85 18.06
CA ASN A 172 14.46 4.47 18.65
C ASN A 172 15.74 3.94 18.01
N MET A 173 15.75 2.67 17.58
CA MET A 173 16.92 2.03 16.98
C MET A 173 17.01 2.30 15.46
N THR A 174 15.89 2.40 14.76
CA THR A 174 15.86 2.51 13.30
C THR A 174 15.81 3.95 12.77
N LEU A 175 15.16 4.88 13.47
CA LEU A 175 15.15 6.29 13.05
C LEU A 175 16.56 6.87 12.84
N PRO A 176 17.55 6.64 13.74
CA PRO A 176 18.91 7.13 13.52
C PRO A 176 19.58 6.54 12.28
N ILE A 177 19.23 5.30 11.90
CA ILE A 177 19.72 4.64 10.69
C ILE A 177 19.14 5.34 9.45
N PHE A 178 17.82 5.46 9.40
CA PHE A 178 17.08 5.92 8.22
C PHE A 178 17.17 7.44 7.99
N THR A 179 17.46 8.21 9.03
CA THR A 179 17.61 9.68 8.96
C THR A 179 19.07 10.13 8.82
N LYS A 180 20.02 9.19 8.77
CA LYS A 180 21.45 9.47 8.56
C LYS A 180 21.72 10.21 7.23
N PRO A 181 21.07 9.89 6.09
CA PRO A 181 21.21 10.69 4.88
C PRO A 181 20.64 12.09 5.06
N LYS A 182 21.41 13.12 4.64
CA LYS A 182 20.98 14.52 4.77
C LYS A 182 19.67 14.75 4.02
N ASN A 183 18.73 15.43 4.67
CA ASN A 183 17.41 15.77 4.12
C ASN A 183 16.52 14.56 3.81
N SER A 184 16.84 13.36 4.34
CA SER A 184 15.95 12.19 4.28
C SER A 184 14.56 12.54 4.83
N ARG A 185 13.52 12.23 4.06
CA ARG A 185 12.11 12.25 4.46
C ARG A 185 11.63 10.81 4.47
N LEU A 186 11.29 10.30 5.64
CA LEU A 186 10.73 8.96 5.76
C LEU A 186 9.23 8.99 5.51
N ILE A 187 8.75 7.93 4.86
CA ILE A 187 7.34 7.62 4.75
C ILE A 187 7.10 6.31 5.51
N MET A 188 6.04 6.26 6.29
CA MET A 188 5.58 5.07 6.98
C MET A 188 4.07 4.96 6.82
N TRP A 189 3.55 3.74 6.87
CA TRP A 189 2.12 3.51 7.01
C TRP A 189 1.62 4.04 8.35
N GLU A 190 0.34 4.43 8.39
CA GLU A 190 -0.24 5.08 9.58
C GLU A 190 -0.29 4.20 10.83
N ASP A 191 -0.26 2.88 10.66
CA ASP A 191 -0.37 1.87 11.72
C ASP A 191 0.67 2.05 12.80
N ILE A 192 1.90 2.43 12.41
CA ILE A 192 3.01 2.71 13.33
C ILE A 192 2.62 3.70 14.45
N LEU A 193 1.61 4.54 14.20
CA LEU A 193 1.09 5.53 15.13
C LEU A 193 -0.36 5.29 15.55
N LEU A 194 -1.19 4.69 14.68
CA LEU A 194 -2.65 4.64 14.86
C LEU A 194 -3.21 3.26 15.20
N ALA A 195 -2.49 2.18 14.93
CA ALA A 195 -2.97 0.83 15.20
C ALA A 195 -3.04 0.54 16.71
N ASN A 196 -3.62 -0.60 17.10
CA ASN A 196 -3.63 -1.01 18.50
C ASN A 196 -2.20 -1.28 19.01
N PHE A 197 -1.40 -1.96 18.17
CA PHE A 197 0.03 -2.12 18.37
C PHE A 197 0.78 -1.00 17.64
N HIS A 198 1.21 0.03 18.38
CA HIS A 198 1.79 1.26 17.82
C HIS A 198 2.94 1.79 18.69
N ALA A 199 3.78 2.64 18.10
CA ALA A 199 4.78 3.40 18.83
C ALA A 199 4.15 4.63 19.50
N ALA A 200 4.58 4.95 20.71
CA ALA A 200 4.05 6.08 21.47
C ALA A 200 4.40 7.45 20.84
N LYS A 201 5.54 7.55 20.15
CA LYS A 201 6.07 8.79 19.59
C LYS A 201 6.73 8.53 18.24
N ILE A 202 6.24 9.23 17.23
CA ILE A 202 6.83 9.32 15.91
C ILE A 202 7.20 10.78 15.63
N PRO A 203 8.40 11.07 15.11
CA PRO A 203 8.77 12.41 14.70
C PRO A 203 7.80 12.98 13.65
N LYS A 204 7.41 14.25 13.79
CA LYS A 204 6.41 14.90 12.92
C LYS A 204 6.84 15.04 11.46
N ASP A 205 8.15 14.97 11.20
CA ASP A 205 8.72 14.99 9.86
C ASP A 205 8.62 13.64 9.13
N VAL A 206 8.25 12.56 9.82
CA VAL A 206 7.82 11.32 9.16
C VAL A 206 6.45 11.55 8.52
N ILE A 207 6.38 11.26 7.22
CA ILE A 207 5.16 11.33 6.42
C ILE A 207 4.33 10.08 6.70
N MET A 208 3.05 10.26 6.96
CA MET A 208 2.12 9.17 7.23
C MET A 208 1.31 8.85 5.97
N GLN A 209 1.42 7.61 5.49
CA GLN A 209 0.56 7.11 4.42
C GLN A 209 -0.69 6.46 5.03
N THR A 210 -1.84 7.09 4.83
CA THR A 210 -3.10 6.70 5.48
C THR A 210 -4.00 5.90 4.55
N TRP A 211 -4.48 4.75 5.03
CA TRP A 211 -5.23 3.80 4.22
C TRP A 211 -6.54 3.34 4.88
N ASN A 212 -6.66 3.41 6.20
CA ASN A 212 -7.88 3.05 6.93
C ASN A 212 -8.75 4.25 7.27
N LEU A 213 -10.05 3.99 7.48
CA LEU A 213 -11.05 4.93 8.04
C LEU A 213 -11.19 6.30 7.33
N GLY A 214 -10.63 6.45 6.13
CA GLY A 214 -10.79 7.62 5.25
C GLY A 214 -10.51 8.96 5.95
N LEU A 215 -11.47 9.88 5.85
CA LEU A 215 -11.37 11.23 6.42
C LEU A 215 -11.10 11.23 7.93
N THR A 216 -11.48 10.18 8.65
CA THR A 216 -11.25 10.06 10.11
C THR A 216 -9.76 10.03 10.42
N ASN A 217 -9.01 9.15 9.76
CA ASN A 217 -7.57 9.02 9.98
C ASN A 217 -6.80 10.17 9.34
N ILE A 218 -7.21 10.63 8.14
CA ILE A 218 -6.62 11.83 7.52
C ILE A 218 -6.68 13.01 8.50
N LYS A 219 -7.85 13.28 9.10
CA LYS A 219 -8.01 14.36 10.08
C LYS A 219 -7.18 14.13 11.33
N LYS A 220 -7.15 12.90 11.85
CA LYS A 220 -6.37 12.57 13.04
C LYS A 220 -4.87 12.84 12.83
N LEU A 221 -4.29 12.37 11.72
CA LEU A 221 -2.87 12.52 11.41
C LEU A 221 -2.49 13.97 11.12
N THR A 222 -3.27 14.66 10.29
CA THR A 222 -3.04 16.09 10.00
C THR A 222 -3.21 16.96 11.24
N GLY A 223 -4.16 16.63 12.13
CA GLY A 223 -4.33 17.29 13.44
C GLY A 223 -3.18 17.06 14.43
N LEU A 224 -2.46 15.93 14.31
CA LEU A 224 -1.22 15.69 15.06
C LEU A 224 -0.01 16.46 14.47
N GLY A 225 -0.16 16.98 13.25
CA GLY A 225 0.84 17.78 12.54
C GLY A 225 1.80 16.98 11.67
N HIS A 226 1.41 15.76 11.27
CA HIS A 226 2.13 14.97 10.27
C HIS A 226 1.70 15.38 8.86
N ASP A 227 2.65 15.38 7.93
CA ASP A 227 2.31 15.35 6.51
C ASP A 227 1.69 14.00 6.15
N VAL A 228 0.69 14.00 5.26
CA VAL A 228 -0.12 12.83 4.91
C VAL A 228 -0.12 12.58 3.41
N ILE A 229 0.09 11.31 3.04
CA ILE A 229 -0.23 10.77 1.70
C ILE A 229 -1.54 9.99 1.82
N VAL A 230 -2.57 10.39 1.08
CA VAL A 230 -3.88 9.72 1.12
C VAL A 230 -3.89 8.51 0.21
N SER A 231 -4.14 7.34 0.81
CA SER A 231 -4.27 6.05 0.13
C SER A 231 -5.51 5.28 0.58
N SER A 232 -6.56 5.96 1.07
CA SER A 232 -7.71 5.32 1.73
C SER A 232 -8.33 4.16 0.92
N ALA A 233 -8.34 2.96 1.52
CA ALA A 233 -8.71 1.70 0.86
C ALA A 233 -10.13 1.71 0.29
N ASP A 234 -11.07 2.37 0.98
CA ASP A 234 -12.46 2.56 0.53
C ASP A 234 -12.60 3.30 -0.81
N TRP A 235 -11.52 3.93 -1.29
CA TRP A 235 -11.50 4.80 -2.46
C TRP A 235 -10.43 4.43 -3.47
N PHE A 236 -9.19 4.17 -3.02
CA PHE A 236 -8.02 4.14 -3.90
C PHE A 236 -7.34 2.78 -4.08
N TYR A 237 -7.68 1.75 -3.29
CA TYR A 237 -7.07 0.43 -3.45
C TYR A 237 -7.57 -0.24 -4.74
N LEU A 238 -6.64 -0.51 -5.66
CA LEU A 238 -6.96 -0.97 -7.01
C LEU A 238 -7.13 -2.50 -7.10
N ASP A 239 -6.62 -3.23 -6.13
CA ASP A 239 -6.68 -4.69 -5.99
C ASP A 239 -8.08 -5.21 -5.59
N CYS A 240 -8.84 -4.43 -4.82
CA CYS A 240 -10.13 -4.84 -4.25
C CYS A 240 -11.15 -5.40 -5.25
N GLY A 241 -12.03 -6.28 -4.76
CA GLY A 241 -13.17 -6.80 -5.51
C GLY A 241 -12.85 -7.99 -6.43
N HIS A 242 -11.72 -8.66 -6.23
CA HIS A 242 -11.35 -9.91 -6.93
C HIS A 242 -11.46 -11.14 -6.03
N GLY A 243 -12.32 -11.06 -5.02
CA GLY A 243 -12.43 -12.05 -3.96
C GLY A 243 -11.16 -12.26 -3.13
N GLY A 244 -11.18 -13.26 -2.27
CA GLY A 244 -10.02 -13.67 -1.47
C GLY A 244 -9.18 -14.71 -2.22
N TRP A 245 -7.86 -14.62 -2.09
CA TRP A 245 -6.90 -15.48 -2.80
C TRP A 245 -6.50 -16.73 -2.02
N VAL A 246 -6.81 -16.80 -0.72
CA VAL A 246 -6.45 -17.91 0.16
C VAL A 246 -7.10 -19.23 -0.27
N GLY A 247 -6.33 -20.32 -0.20
CA GLY A 247 -6.80 -21.66 -0.54
C GLY A 247 -7.62 -22.33 0.58
N ASN A 248 -8.29 -23.44 0.24
CA ASN A 248 -9.11 -24.23 1.17
C ASN A 248 -10.15 -23.38 1.94
N ASP A 249 -10.80 -22.47 1.24
CA ASP A 249 -11.75 -21.53 1.83
C ASP A 249 -13.19 -22.05 1.72
N ALA A 250 -13.72 -22.57 2.83
CA ALA A 250 -15.08 -23.11 2.90
C ALA A 250 -16.17 -22.04 2.78
N ARG A 251 -15.84 -20.75 2.91
CA ARG A 251 -16.83 -19.65 2.84
C ARG A 251 -17.47 -19.56 1.45
N TYR A 252 -16.78 -20.00 0.39
CA TYR A 252 -17.33 -20.07 -0.96
C TYR A 252 -18.28 -21.25 -1.20
N ASN A 253 -18.30 -22.24 -0.31
CA ASN A 253 -19.13 -23.44 -0.46
C ASN A 253 -20.57 -23.19 0.03
N GLU A 254 -21.28 -22.31 -0.67
CA GLU A 254 -22.64 -21.92 -0.34
C GLU A 254 -23.53 -21.94 -1.60
N ASN A 255 -24.32 -23.01 -1.75
CA ASN A 255 -25.10 -23.24 -2.97
C ASN A 255 -26.41 -22.44 -3.05
N VAL A 256 -26.85 -21.82 -1.95
CA VAL A 256 -28.13 -21.13 -1.84
C VAL A 256 -27.93 -19.83 -1.09
N ASN A 257 -28.58 -18.76 -1.54
CA ASN A 257 -28.54 -17.48 -0.84
C ASN A 257 -29.16 -17.62 0.56
N PRO A 258 -28.36 -17.49 1.65
CA PRO A 258 -28.83 -17.73 3.01
C PRO A 258 -29.72 -16.60 3.53
N SER A 259 -29.61 -15.41 2.93
CA SER A 259 -30.37 -14.23 3.34
C SER A 259 -30.59 -13.29 2.15
N PRO A 260 -31.65 -13.50 1.36
CA PRO A 260 -31.90 -12.75 0.14
C PRO A 260 -32.04 -11.23 0.30
N ASP A 261 -32.37 -10.77 1.50
CA ASP A 261 -32.65 -9.36 1.78
C ASP A 261 -31.41 -8.56 2.21
N VAL A 262 -30.29 -9.23 2.52
CA VAL A 262 -29.05 -8.56 2.92
C VAL A 262 -27.85 -9.11 2.12
N PRO A 263 -26.90 -8.25 1.72
CA PRO A 263 -25.65 -8.73 1.15
C PRO A 263 -24.94 -9.70 2.09
N THR A 264 -24.60 -10.89 1.59
CA THR A 264 -23.81 -11.91 2.30
C THR A 264 -22.53 -12.22 1.53
N PHE A 265 -21.64 -13.02 2.12
CA PHE A 265 -20.31 -13.29 1.57
C PHE A 265 -20.33 -13.62 0.07
N ASN A 266 -21.18 -14.57 -0.36
CA ASN A 266 -21.29 -15.00 -1.77
C ASN A 266 -22.38 -14.27 -2.57
N PHE A 267 -23.34 -13.61 -1.90
CA PHE A 267 -24.50 -13.00 -2.56
C PHE A 267 -24.55 -11.50 -2.27
N GLY A 268 -23.93 -10.72 -3.15
CA GLY A 268 -23.93 -9.25 -3.11
C GLY A 268 -22.94 -8.61 -2.14
N GLY A 269 -22.26 -9.39 -1.30
CA GLY A 269 -21.25 -8.92 -0.35
C GLY A 269 -19.82 -8.92 -0.90
N ILE A 270 -18.86 -9.12 0.00
CA ILE A 270 -17.44 -8.88 -0.25
C ILE A 270 -16.71 -9.99 -1.03
N GLY A 271 -17.28 -11.21 -1.08
CA GLY A 271 -16.70 -12.35 -1.80
C GLY A 271 -15.27 -12.72 -1.40
N GLY A 272 -14.84 -12.41 -0.18
CA GLY A 272 -13.49 -12.72 0.32
C GLY A 272 -12.44 -11.62 0.15
N SER A 273 -12.72 -10.55 -0.61
CA SER A 273 -11.83 -9.38 -0.67
C SER A 273 -12.19 -8.41 0.45
N TRP A 274 -11.28 -8.22 1.42
CA TRP A 274 -11.57 -7.44 2.63
C TRP A 274 -11.96 -5.99 2.34
N CYS A 275 -11.37 -5.40 1.30
CA CYS A 275 -11.64 -4.03 0.87
C CYS A 275 -12.65 -3.94 -0.29
N ALA A 276 -13.42 -4.99 -0.58
CA ALA A 276 -14.48 -4.96 -1.57
C ALA A 276 -15.48 -3.79 -1.33
N PRO A 277 -16.16 -3.27 -2.37
CA PRO A 277 -16.14 -3.73 -3.76
C PRO A 277 -14.93 -3.21 -4.55
N TYR A 278 -14.81 -3.64 -5.80
CA TYR A 278 -13.93 -3.03 -6.80
C TYR A 278 -14.14 -1.52 -6.87
N LYS A 279 -13.06 -0.74 -6.80
CA LYS A 279 -13.14 0.72 -6.89
C LYS A 279 -13.21 1.13 -8.35
N SER A 280 -14.37 1.59 -8.79
CA SER A 280 -14.56 2.14 -10.13
C SER A 280 -13.81 3.46 -10.31
N TRP A 281 -13.62 3.90 -11.55
CA TRP A 281 -13.03 5.22 -11.83
C TRP A 281 -13.85 6.36 -11.24
N GLN A 282 -15.19 6.23 -11.20
CA GLN A 282 -16.08 7.20 -10.55
C GLN A 282 -15.83 7.24 -9.05
N ARG A 283 -15.76 6.06 -8.40
CA ARG A 283 -15.48 5.97 -6.96
C ARG A 283 -14.19 6.72 -6.64
N ILE A 284 -13.11 6.44 -7.35
CA ILE A 284 -11.82 7.12 -7.17
C ILE A 284 -11.96 8.63 -7.36
N TYR A 285 -12.57 9.09 -8.45
CA TYR A 285 -12.65 10.52 -8.76
C TYR A 285 -13.54 11.32 -7.80
N ASP A 286 -14.57 10.68 -7.25
CA ASP A 286 -15.54 11.32 -6.36
C ASP A 286 -15.00 11.57 -4.95
N TYR A 287 -13.78 11.14 -4.62
CA TYR A 287 -13.24 11.28 -3.28
C TYR A 287 -12.79 12.72 -2.96
N ASP A 288 -13.55 13.42 -2.12
CA ASP A 288 -13.16 14.71 -1.55
C ASP A 288 -12.31 14.49 -0.27
N PHE A 289 -11.07 14.05 -0.43
CA PHE A 289 -10.20 13.64 0.69
C PHE A 289 -9.77 14.76 1.65
N THR A 290 -10.11 16.02 1.38
CA THR A 290 -9.91 17.16 2.30
C THR A 290 -11.22 17.64 2.93
N GLU A 291 -12.34 16.96 2.71
CA GLU A 291 -13.62 17.33 3.29
C GLU A 291 -13.57 17.25 4.83
N GLY A 292 -14.09 18.28 5.50
CA GLY A 292 -14.11 18.36 6.96
C GLY A 292 -12.76 18.70 7.62
N LEU A 293 -11.70 18.90 6.83
CA LEU A 293 -10.42 19.43 7.30
C LEU A 293 -10.47 20.97 7.41
N THR A 294 -9.77 21.51 8.39
CA THR A 294 -9.43 22.94 8.46
C THR A 294 -8.40 23.29 7.37
N VAL A 295 -8.21 24.58 7.12
CA VAL A 295 -7.18 25.06 6.17
C VAL A 295 -5.77 24.60 6.56
N GLU A 296 -5.45 24.55 7.86
CA GLU A 296 -4.14 24.09 8.32
C GLU A 296 -3.99 22.58 8.23
N GLU A 297 -5.02 21.81 8.57
CA GLU A 297 -5.02 20.34 8.38
C GLU A 297 -4.88 19.99 6.89
N ALA A 298 -5.59 20.68 6.01
CA ALA A 298 -5.55 20.43 4.56
C ALA A 298 -4.15 20.71 3.94
N LYS A 299 -3.36 21.63 4.50
CA LYS A 299 -1.98 21.88 4.04
C LYS A 299 -1.03 20.71 4.30
N HIS A 300 -1.34 19.86 5.28
CA HIS A 300 -0.56 18.67 5.56
C HIS A 300 -0.86 17.51 4.59
N VAL A 301 -1.93 17.59 3.79
CA VAL A 301 -2.16 16.62 2.71
C VAL A 301 -1.25 16.95 1.54
N ILE A 302 -0.15 16.20 1.40
CA ILE A 302 0.92 16.50 0.44
C ILE A 302 0.83 15.67 -0.85
N GLY A 303 -0.06 14.68 -0.90
CA GLY A 303 -0.25 13.83 -2.07
C GLY A 303 -1.27 12.72 -1.87
N VAL A 304 -1.44 11.94 -2.92
CA VAL A 304 -2.30 10.76 -2.94
C VAL A 304 -1.58 9.63 -3.65
N THR A 305 -1.84 8.40 -3.25
CA THR A 305 -1.35 7.18 -3.90
C THR A 305 -2.53 6.21 -4.06
N ALA A 306 -2.62 5.55 -5.22
CA ALA A 306 -3.51 4.40 -5.41
C ALA A 306 -2.67 3.13 -5.42
N PRO A 307 -2.59 2.39 -4.30
CA PRO A 307 -1.91 1.11 -4.26
C PRO A 307 -2.58 0.11 -5.19
N LEU A 308 -1.75 -0.78 -5.75
CA LEU A 308 -2.20 -2.01 -6.38
C LEU A 308 -1.43 -3.14 -5.71
N TRP A 309 -1.99 -3.66 -4.62
CA TRP A 309 -1.47 -4.87 -3.98
C TRP A 309 -1.53 -6.04 -4.96
N SER A 310 -0.57 -6.96 -4.84
CA SER A 310 -0.19 -7.86 -5.94
C SER A 310 -0.41 -9.35 -5.67
N GLU A 311 -1.20 -9.71 -4.67
CA GLU A 311 -1.53 -11.12 -4.36
C GLU A 311 -2.23 -11.82 -5.54
N GLN A 312 -2.92 -11.04 -6.38
CA GLN A 312 -3.54 -11.50 -7.63
C GLN A 312 -3.14 -10.62 -8.82
N VAL A 313 -1.88 -10.15 -8.87
CA VAL A 313 -1.37 -9.26 -9.92
C VAL A 313 0.04 -9.65 -10.34
N ASP A 314 0.22 -9.89 -11.62
CA ASP A 314 1.51 -10.02 -12.29
C ASP A 314 1.51 -9.22 -13.62
N ASP A 315 2.52 -9.46 -14.45
CA ASP A 315 2.66 -8.86 -15.79
C ASP A 315 1.41 -8.97 -16.67
N THR A 316 0.60 -10.02 -16.49
CA THR A 316 -0.56 -10.28 -17.34
C THR A 316 -1.70 -9.30 -17.09
N VAL A 317 -1.82 -8.79 -15.86
CA VAL A 317 -2.98 -7.97 -15.43
C VAL A 317 -2.61 -6.60 -14.87
N ILE A 318 -1.36 -6.36 -14.48
CA ILE A 318 -0.91 -5.11 -13.82
C ILE A 318 -1.37 -3.85 -14.57
N SER A 319 -1.21 -3.82 -15.90
CA SER A 319 -1.63 -2.68 -16.72
C SER A 319 -3.15 -2.47 -16.71
N SER A 320 -3.92 -3.55 -16.78
CA SER A 320 -5.39 -3.50 -16.87
C SER A 320 -6.04 -3.18 -15.52
N LYS A 321 -5.44 -3.62 -14.41
CA LYS A 321 -5.87 -3.24 -13.06
C LYS A 321 -5.51 -1.79 -12.76
N MET A 322 -4.32 -1.33 -13.15
CA MET A 322 -3.92 0.06 -12.93
C MET A 322 -4.72 1.04 -13.80
N TRP A 323 -4.87 0.77 -15.09
CA TRP A 323 -5.38 1.71 -16.07
C TRP A 323 -6.75 1.30 -16.64
N PRO A 324 -7.69 2.24 -16.85
CA PRO A 324 -7.54 3.70 -16.75
C PRO A 324 -7.90 4.28 -15.38
N ARG A 325 -8.17 3.46 -14.35
CA ARG A 325 -8.56 3.94 -13.01
C ARG A 325 -7.56 4.91 -12.40
N ALA A 326 -6.27 4.64 -12.51
CA ALA A 326 -5.22 5.56 -12.05
C ALA A 326 -5.24 6.92 -12.77
N ALA A 327 -5.83 7.03 -13.97
CA ALA A 327 -6.02 8.32 -14.64
C ALA A 327 -7.10 9.19 -13.96
N ALA A 328 -8.10 8.58 -13.32
CA ALA A 328 -9.09 9.30 -12.52
C ALA A 328 -8.43 9.93 -11.28
N LEU A 329 -7.61 9.16 -10.56
CA LEU A 329 -6.80 9.70 -9.45
C LEU A 329 -5.85 10.81 -9.92
N ALA A 330 -5.25 10.62 -11.10
CA ALA A 330 -4.32 11.59 -11.66
C ALA A 330 -4.99 12.95 -11.92
N GLU A 331 -6.20 12.97 -12.47
CA GLU A 331 -6.90 14.24 -12.67
C GLU A 331 -7.41 14.84 -11.35
N LEU A 332 -7.89 14.00 -10.44
CA LEU A 332 -8.30 14.42 -9.09
C LEU A 332 -7.16 15.15 -8.36
N SER A 333 -5.95 14.59 -8.38
CA SER A 333 -4.77 15.17 -7.71
C SER A 333 -4.08 16.29 -8.50
N TRP A 334 -4.33 16.41 -9.80
CA TRP A 334 -3.76 17.46 -10.64
C TRP A 334 -4.61 18.73 -10.69
N SER A 335 -5.92 18.58 -10.90
CA SER A 335 -6.85 19.69 -11.14
C SER A 335 -8.18 19.57 -10.41
N GLY A 336 -8.33 18.59 -9.51
CA GLY A 336 -9.54 18.39 -8.72
C GLY A 336 -10.72 17.81 -9.53
N ASN A 337 -11.74 17.42 -8.79
CA ASN A 337 -12.98 16.83 -9.30
C ASN A 337 -14.13 17.85 -9.46
N LYS A 338 -13.84 19.15 -9.30
CA LYS A 338 -14.83 20.25 -9.36
C LYS A 338 -14.62 21.13 -10.58
N ASP A 339 -15.72 21.67 -11.11
CA ASP A 339 -15.71 22.68 -12.17
C ASP A 339 -15.38 24.09 -11.64
N ALA A 340 -15.42 25.09 -12.52
CA ALA A 340 -15.17 26.49 -12.17
C ALA A 340 -16.19 27.07 -11.17
N ALA A 341 -17.38 26.46 -11.03
CA ALA A 341 -18.41 26.84 -10.08
C ALA A 341 -18.30 26.06 -8.75
N GLY A 342 -17.30 25.19 -8.60
CA GLY A 342 -17.09 24.36 -7.41
C GLY A 342 -18.00 23.13 -7.35
N LYS A 343 -18.67 22.76 -8.44
CA LYS A 343 -19.58 21.61 -8.54
C LYS A 343 -18.84 20.36 -9.01
N LYS A 344 -19.18 19.17 -8.49
CA LYS A 344 -18.56 17.92 -8.96
C LYS A 344 -18.85 17.72 -10.44
N ARG A 345 -17.79 17.44 -11.20
CA ARG A 345 -17.82 17.29 -12.67
C ARG A 345 -17.53 15.86 -13.14
N THR A 346 -17.98 14.87 -12.36
CA THR A 346 -17.77 13.45 -12.67
C THR A 346 -18.42 13.04 -13.99
N THR A 347 -19.58 13.59 -14.33
CA THR A 347 -20.21 13.37 -15.65
C THR A 347 -19.34 13.89 -16.81
N GLU A 348 -18.66 15.03 -16.62
CA GLU A 348 -17.74 15.57 -17.63
C GLU A 348 -16.53 14.65 -17.82
N LEU A 349 -16.06 14.01 -16.73
CA LEU A 349 -14.96 13.05 -16.79
C LEU A 349 -15.30 11.83 -17.65
N THR A 350 -16.57 11.41 -17.74
CA THR A 350 -16.97 10.23 -18.53
C THR A 350 -16.38 10.25 -19.95
N ALA A 351 -16.61 11.32 -20.72
CA ALA A 351 -16.08 11.41 -22.08
C ALA A 351 -14.55 11.49 -22.11
N ARG A 352 -13.94 12.27 -21.19
CA ARG A 352 -12.47 12.42 -21.14
C ARG A 352 -11.77 11.10 -20.82
N ILE A 353 -12.22 10.36 -19.81
CA ILE A 353 -11.58 9.11 -19.39
C ILE A 353 -11.79 7.99 -20.38
N LEU A 354 -12.97 7.91 -21.04
CA LEU A 354 -13.21 6.94 -22.10
C LEU A 354 -12.30 7.19 -23.30
N ASN A 355 -12.14 8.45 -23.73
CA ASN A 355 -11.19 8.81 -24.78
C ASN A 355 -9.73 8.56 -24.35
N PHE A 356 -9.37 8.96 -23.12
CA PHE A 356 -8.02 8.77 -22.60
C PHE A 356 -7.63 7.29 -22.49
N ARG A 357 -8.59 6.40 -22.18
CA ARG A 357 -8.38 4.95 -22.20
C ARG A 357 -7.95 4.46 -23.59
N GLU A 358 -8.65 4.88 -24.65
CA GLU A 358 -8.25 4.51 -26.02
C GLU A 358 -6.88 5.09 -26.38
N TYR A 359 -6.57 6.30 -25.89
CA TYR A 359 -5.25 6.91 -26.07
C TYR A 359 -4.14 6.14 -25.35
N LEU A 360 -4.39 5.62 -24.14
CA LEU A 360 -3.46 4.74 -23.42
C LEU A 360 -3.15 3.48 -24.24
N VAL A 361 -4.19 2.81 -24.76
CA VAL A 361 -4.04 1.61 -25.61
C VAL A 361 -3.25 1.93 -26.88
N ALA A 362 -3.54 3.05 -27.54
CA ALA A 362 -2.79 3.51 -28.71
C ALA A 362 -1.30 3.79 -28.42
N ASN A 363 -0.95 4.08 -27.16
CA ASN A 363 0.42 4.28 -26.69
C ASN A 363 1.03 3.01 -26.04
N GLY A 364 0.42 1.83 -26.24
CA GLY A 364 0.95 0.55 -25.78
C GLY A 364 0.61 0.18 -24.33
N VAL A 365 -0.14 1.02 -23.60
CA VAL A 365 -0.58 0.73 -22.23
C VAL A 365 -1.88 -0.07 -22.28
N GLN A 366 -1.86 -1.31 -21.79
CA GLN A 366 -3.00 -2.25 -21.86
C GLN A 366 -4.10 -1.92 -20.84
N ALA A 367 -4.74 -0.76 -20.99
CA ALA A 367 -5.79 -0.28 -20.12
C ALA A 367 -7.11 -1.05 -20.29
N ALA A 368 -7.76 -1.41 -19.18
CA ALA A 368 -9.05 -2.09 -19.19
C ALA A 368 -10.14 -1.26 -19.88
N PRO A 369 -11.09 -1.88 -20.60
CA PRO A 369 -12.28 -1.18 -21.06
C PRO A 369 -13.17 -0.78 -19.88
N LEU A 370 -13.86 0.37 -19.97
CA LEU A 370 -14.74 0.86 -18.89
C LEU A 370 -16.23 0.67 -19.20
N GLN A 371 -16.61 0.76 -20.48
CA GLN A 371 -18.00 0.72 -20.94
C GLN A 371 -18.07 0.06 -22.32
N PRO A 372 -19.26 -0.40 -22.77
CA PRO A 372 -19.48 -0.74 -24.17
C PRO A 372 -19.05 0.40 -25.09
N LYS A 373 -18.38 0.10 -26.21
CA LYS A 373 -17.86 1.14 -27.13
C LYS A 373 -18.96 2.03 -27.73
N TYR A 374 -20.22 1.57 -27.72
CA TYR A 374 -21.40 2.38 -28.01
C TYR A 374 -21.45 3.67 -27.18
N CYS A 375 -21.13 3.61 -25.89
CA CYS A 375 -21.20 4.76 -24.97
C CYS A 375 -20.18 5.86 -25.32
N LEU A 376 -19.01 5.47 -25.82
CA LEU A 376 -18.01 6.40 -26.33
C LEU A 376 -18.50 7.11 -27.61
N GLN A 377 -19.25 6.42 -28.46
CA GLN A 377 -19.79 6.96 -29.71
C GLN A 377 -21.09 7.76 -29.52
N HIS A 378 -21.79 7.54 -28.41
CA HIS A 378 -23.07 8.17 -28.08
C HIS A 378 -22.97 8.77 -26.67
N PRO A 379 -22.34 9.96 -26.52
CA PRO A 379 -22.11 10.58 -25.23
C PRO A 379 -23.39 10.64 -24.38
N HIS A 380 -23.28 10.29 -23.10
CA HIS A 380 -24.36 10.30 -22.11
C HIS A 380 -25.51 9.31 -22.31
N HIS A 381 -25.54 8.53 -23.41
CA HIS A 381 -26.59 7.50 -23.60
C HIS A 381 -26.48 6.33 -22.62
N CYS A 382 -25.36 6.21 -21.91
CA CYS A 382 -25.10 5.19 -20.90
C CYS A 382 -25.10 5.74 -19.47
N ASP A 383 -25.49 7.02 -19.29
CA ASP A 383 -25.64 7.59 -17.95
C ASP A 383 -26.85 6.98 -17.27
N LEU A 384 -26.73 6.69 -15.96
CA LEU A 384 -27.86 6.20 -15.17
C LEU A 384 -28.96 7.26 -15.02
N ALA A 385 -28.56 8.52 -14.87
CA ALA A 385 -29.48 9.64 -14.71
C ALA A 385 -29.34 10.60 -15.89
N TYR A 386 -30.46 10.97 -16.50
CA TYR A 386 -30.49 12.00 -17.55
C TYR A 386 -30.10 13.38 -16.98
N ASN A 387 -30.41 13.64 -15.71
CA ASN A 387 -30.04 14.88 -15.04
C ASN A 387 -28.52 14.97 -14.83
N GLN A 388 -27.85 15.76 -15.67
CA GLN A 388 -26.41 15.96 -15.65
C GLN A 388 -25.88 16.68 -14.41
N THR A 389 -26.76 17.28 -13.61
CA THR A 389 -26.38 17.99 -12.38
C THR A 389 -26.67 17.19 -11.11
N ILE A 390 -26.95 15.88 -11.21
CA ILE A 390 -27.34 15.08 -10.04
C ILE A 390 -26.24 14.98 -8.97
N MET A 391 -24.98 15.23 -9.36
CA MET A 391 -23.81 15.22 -8.48
C MET A 391 -23.41 16.62 -7.96
N HIS A 392 -24.11 17.69 -8.40
CA HIS A 392 -23.79 19.09 -8.06
C HIS A 392 -24.12 19.45 -6.62
#